data_AF-A0A6V7KCF2-F1
#
_entry.id   AF-A0A6V7KCF2-F1
#
_cell.length_a   1.000
_cell.length_b   1.000
_cell.length_c   1.000
_cell.angle_alpha   90.00
_cell.angle_beta   90.00
_cell.angle_gamma   90.00
#
_symmetry.space_group_name_H-M   'P 1'
#
loop_
_entity.id
_entity.type
_entity.pdbx_description
1 polymer ?
#
loop_
_entity_poly.entity_id
_entity_poly.type
_entity_poly.pdbx_seq_one_letter_code
_entity_poly.pdbx_strand_id
1 'polypeptide(L)' 'MRLPYQWQPKIVSNHLAAIGDFIIAGVPGEFTTMSGRRMRETIASVVKENTEVEPSVVIAGLCNTYSDYIATPEEYE' A
#
# COMPACT_ATOMS: atom_id res chain seq x y z
N MET A 1 -22.22 -10.50 -0.71
CA MET A 1 -22.66 -11.91 -0.71
C MET A 1 -22.94 -12.30 0.74
N ARG A 2 -24.06 -12.97 0.99
CA ARG A 2 -24.60 -13.62 2.21
C ARG A 2 -25.29 -14.87 1.61
N LEU A 3 -25.19 -16.12 2.05
CA LEU A 3 -24.96 -16.77 3.34
C LEU A 3 -24.08 -18.00 3.11
N PRO A 4 -23.20 -18.44 4.01
CA PRO A 4 -22.57 -17.79 5.17
C PRO A 4 -21.87 -16.48 4.73
N TYR A 5 -21.24 -15.72 5.62
CA TYR A 5 -20.58 -14.47 5.21
C TYR A 5 -19.41 -14.71 4.24
N GLN A 6 -18.98 -13.67 3.52
CA GLN A 6 -17.75 -13.73 2.73
C GLN A 6 -16.57 -14.03 3.66
N TRP A 7 -15.73 -15.00 3.28
CA TRP A 7 -14.58 -15.40 4.10
C TRP A 7 -13.41 -14.41 4.02
N GLN A 8 -13.39 -13.59 2.97
CA GLN A 8 -12.40 -12.54 2.74
C GLN A 8 -13.09 -11.19 2.54
N PRO A 9 -12.41 -10.07 2.85
CA PRO A 9 -12.96 -8.75 2.64
C PRO A 9 -13.19 -8.50 1.15
N LYS A 10 -14.38 -8.00 0.82
CA LYS A 10 -14.68 -7.50 -0.53
C LYS A 10 -14.27 -6.03 -0.70
N ILE A 11 -14.24 -5.29 0.40
CA ILE A 11 -13.90 -3.87 0.45
C ILE A 11 -12.70 -3.76 1.37
N VAL A 12 -11.65 -3.11 0.89
CA VAL A 12 -10.42 -2.86 1.65
C VAL A 12 -10.14 -1.37 1.71
N SER A 13 -9.54 -0.92 2.80
CA SER A 13 -9.20 0.49 3.00
C SER A 13 -7.74 0.74 2.71
N ASN A 14 -7.45 1.63 1.77
CA ASN A 14 -6.13 2.23 1.56
C ASN A 14 -6.13 3.67 2.08
N HIS A 15 -4.97 4.16 2.50
CA HIS A 15 -4.83 5.57 2.86
C HIS A 15 -3.40 6.06 2.69
N LEU A 16 -3.27 7.39 2.57
CA LEU A 16 -2.00 8.11 2.64
C LEU A 16 -2.12 9.17 3.75
N ALA A 17 -1.13 9.21 4.63
CA ALA A 17 -0.95 10.31 5.59
C ALA A 17 0.34 11.06 5.25
N ALA A 18 0.29 12.38 5.24
CA ALA A 18 1.44 13.23 4.98
C ALA A 18 1.74 14.12 6.20
N ILE A 19 3.00 14.17 6.60
CA ILE A 19 3.52 15.04 7.67
C ILE A 19 4.73 15.77 7.09
N GLY A 20 4.50 16.95 6.52
CA GLY A 20 5.51 17.63 5.72
C GLY A 20 5.85 16.81 4.46
N ASP A 21 7.13 16.49 4.29
CA ASP A 21 7.68 15.65 3.21
C ASP A 21 7.66 14.14 3.54
N PHE A 22 7.22 13.76 4.74
CA PHE A 22 7.10 12.36 5.15
C PHE A 22 5.73 11.79 4.80
N ILE A 23 5.70 10.70 4.04
CA ILE A 23 4.47 10.07 3.55
C ILE A 23 4.37 8.64 4.08
N ILE A 24 3.24 8.33 4.71
CA ILE A 24 2.91 7.00 5.21
C ILE A 24 1.83 6.41 4.31
N ALA A 25 2.15 5.36 3.57
CA ALA A 25 1.21 4.59 2.78
C ALA A 25 0.70 3.41 3.61
N GLY A 26 -0.52 3.55 4.15
CA GLY A 26 -1.18 2.48 4.87
C GLY A 26 -1.85 1.51 3.92
N VAL A 27 -1.30 0.29 3.83
CA VAL A 27 -1.75 -0.74 2.91
C VAL A 27 -2.45 -1.89 3.65
N PRO A 28 -3.57 -2.42 3.11
CA PRO A 28 -4.41 -3.38 3.81
C PRO A 28 -3.92 -4.84 3.69
N GLY A 29 -2.65 -5.11 3.93
CA GLY A 29 -2.11 -6.47 3.85
C GLY A 29 -0.60 -6.55 4.06
N GLU A 30 -0.04 -7.70 3.70
CA GLU A 30 1.37 -8.05 3.88
C GLU A 30 2.12 -7.98 2.54
N PHE A 31 2.78 -6.86 2.29
CA PHE A 31 3.55 -6.68 1.06
C PHE A 31 4.88 -7.42 1.15
N THR A 32 5.23 -8.15 0.09
CA THR A 32 6.59 -8.65 -0.10
C THR A 32 7.58 -7.50 -0.25
N THR A 33 8.87 -7.81 -0.17
CA THR A 33 9.94 -6.81 -0.27
C THR A 33 9.85 -6.03 -1.58
N MET A 34 9.67 -6.71 -2.72
CA MET A 34 9.64 -6.02 -4.01
C MET A 34 8.32 -5.29 -4.26
N SER A 35 7.19 -5.81 -3.79
CA SER A 35 5.90 -5.10 -3.84
C SER A 35 5.97 -3.77 -3.10
N GLY A 36 6.52 -3.79 -1.88
CA GLY A 36 6.69 -2.58 -1.07
C GLY A 36 7.62 -1.56 -1.72
N ARG A 37 8.75 -2.01 -2.29
CA ARG A 37 9.70 -1.13 -3.00
C ARG A 37 9.07 -0.45 -4.21
N ARG A 38 8.38 -1.22 -5.08
CA ARG A 38 7.71 -0.70 -6.28
C ARG A 38 6.65 0.34 -5.91
N MET A 39 5.84 0.06 -4.89
CA MET A 39 4.82 1.01 -4.43
C MET A 39 5.43 2.28 -3.87
N ARG A 40 6.46 2.16 -3.03
CA ARG A 40 7.18 3.30 -2.44
C ARG A 40 7.77 4.22 -3.51
N GLU A 41 8.43 3.64 -4.51
CA GLU A 41 9.01 4.38 -5.63
C GLU A 41 7.95 5.09 -6.47
N THR A 42 6.84 4.42 -6.74
CA THR A 42 5.71 5.00 -7.49
C THR A 42 5.08 6.19 -6.77
N ILE A 43 4.87 6.07 -5.45
CA ILE A 43 4.32 7.18 -4.65
C ILE A 43 5.33 8.34 -4.62
N ALA A 44 6.61 8.05 -4.42
CA ALA A 44 7.66 9.07 -4.39
C ALA A 44 7.76 9.84 -5.71
N SER A 45 7.73 9.13 -6.86
CA SER A 45 7.80 9.77 -8.18
C SER A 45 6.61 10.70 -8.42
N VAL A 46 5.38 10.22 -8.14
CA VAL A 46 4.17 11.02 -8.33
C VAL A 46 4.18 12.27 -7.44
N VAL A 47 4.56 12.14 -6.17
CA VAL A 47 4.60 13.29 -5.26
C VAL A 47 5.66 14.29 -5.71
N LYS A 48 6.85 13.82 -6.10
CA LYS A 48 7.93 14.68 -6.61
C LYS A 48 7.51 15.46 -7.86
N GLU A 49 6.84 14.80 -8.79
CA GLU A 49 6.32 15.43 -10.01
C GLU A 49 5.26 16.51 -9.72
N ASN A 50 4.45 16.34 -8.66
CA ASN A 50 3.35 17.26 -8.35
C ASN A 50 3.73 18.38 -7.39
N THR A 51 4.81 18.23 -6.60
CA THR A 51 5.14 19.15 -5.50
C THR A 51 6.56 19.73 -5.58
N GLU A 52 7.41 19.22 -6.48
CA GLU A 52 8.85 19.54 -6.56
C GLU A 52 9.64 19.22 -5.26
N VAL A 53 9.01 18.55 -4.29
CA VAL A 53 9.62 18.08 -3.03
C VAL A 53 10.04 16.62 -3.19
N GLU A 54 11.20 16.25 -2.65
CA GLU A 54 11.63 14.85 -2.55
C GLU A 54 11.00 14.21 -1.29
N PRO A 55 10.01 13.32 -1.41
CA PRO A 55 9.32 12.78 -0.25
C PRO A 55 10.06 11.58 0.36
N SER A 56 9.95 11.43 1.68
CA SER A 56 10.32 10.19 2.36
C SER A 56 9.08 9.32 2.52
N VAL A 57 8.97 8.27 1.69
CA VAL A 57 7.81 7.38 1.67
C VAL A 57 8.08 6.10 2.45
N VAL A 58 7.14 5.72 3.32
CA VAL A 58 7.14 4.43 4.02
C VAL A 58 5.88 3.63 3.72
N ILE A 59 6.02 2.31 3.59
CA ILE A 59 4.90 1.38 3.48
C ILE A 59 4.56 0.86 4.88
N ALA A 60 3.38 1.20 5.37
CA ALA A 60 2.83 0.68 6.61
C ALA A 60 1.84 -0.46 6.27
N GLY A 61 2.31 -1.71 6.38
CA GLY A 61 1.46 -2.89 6.21
C GLY A 61 0.44 -3.07 7.33
N LEU A 62 -0.44 -4.07 7.18
CA LEU A 62 -1.44 -4.45 8.20
C LEU A 62 -2.34 -3.29 8.67
N CYS A 63 -2.61 -2.31 7.80
CA CYS A 63 -3.39 -1.13 8.14
C CYS A 63 -4.87 -1.29 7.78
N ASN A 64 -5.76 -0.94 8.71
CA ASN A 64 -7.23 -0.86 8.59
C ASN A 64 -7.98 -2.17 8.30
N THR A 65 -7.61 -2.91 7.25
CA THR A 65 -8.26 -4.16 6.82
C THR A 65 -7.18 -5.16 6.47
N TYR A 66 -7.39 -6.44 6.79
CA TYR A 66 -6.46 -7.50 6.41
C TYR A 66 -6.94 -8.20 5.14
N SER A 67 -6.14 -8.16 4.06
CA SER A 67 -6.41 -8.88 2.81
C SER A 67 -5.21 -9.70 2.33
N ASP A 68 -4.65 -10.50 3.24
CA ASP A 68 -3.58 -11.47 2.97
C ASP A 68 -2.28 -10.83 2.41
N TYR A 69 -1.52 -11.60 1.63
CA TYR A 69 -0.22 -11.22 1.07
C TYR A 69 -0.34 -10.58 -0.30
N ILE A 70 0.54 -9.59 -0.55
CA ILE A 70 0.68 -8.92 -1.84
C ILE A 70 2.09 -9.17 -2.35
N ALA A 71 2.19 -9.94 -3.43
CA ALA A 71 3.41 -10.26 -4.14
C ALA A 71 3.48 -9.52 -5.48
N THR A 72 4.67 -9.34 -6.04
CA THR A 72 4.79 -8.89 -7.43
C THR A 72 4.37 -10.00 -8.38
N PRO A 73 4.04 -9.71 -9.65
CA PRO A 73 3.75 -10.77 -10.62
C PRO A 73 4.84 -11.84 -10.68
N GLU A 74 6.11 -11.43 -10.69
CA GLU A 74 7.26 -12.34 -10.76
C GLU A 74 7.48 -13.18 -9.50
N GLU A 75 6.99 -12.71 -8.34
CA GLU A 75 7.00 -13.48 -7.09
C GLU A 75 5.75 -14.38 -6.96
N TYR A 76 4.70 -14.11 -7.74
CA TYR A 76 3.45 -14.86 -7.75
C TYR A 76 3.48 -16.06 -8.72
N GLU A 77 4.14 -15.90 -9.88
CA GLU A 77 4.41 -17.01 -10.82
C GLU A 77 5.27 -18.12 -10.18
#